data_AF-A0A944XB70-F1
#
_entry.id   AF-A0A944XB70-F1
#
_cell.length_a   1.000
_cell.length_b   1.000
_cell.length_c   1.000
_cell.angle_alpha   90.00
_cell.angle_beta   90.00
_cell.angle_gamma   90.00
#
_symmetry.space_group_name_H-M   'P 1'
#
loop_
_entity.id
_entity.type
_entity.pdbx_description
1 polymer ?
#
loop_
_entity_poly.entity_id
_entity_poly.type
_entity_poly.pdbx_seq_one_letter_code
_entity_poly.pdbx_strand_id
1 'polypeptide(L)'
;MTPTRSSSTARGYLALPGLIDADYNARLVAELDELVAHREEKDHRLIVSYKQMGLLTSHPPIIERLKILMGPRFAMHHIHSARHEAGNKGVNWHQDYEQYPQTNRSHIMVHVFYYLNGLSGTVGDLLALPRSQNLVVPNGGMGLFGTQDLPGSLVFDDLPPGSAVIVHSALWHARRPKPGGEDQPRYFIDVSYCQHGVLWPAYGRVDEINAAALAAGLGRDGAYDFLYDTDQFFNRREIDEAFKERNKGSIALQMKGVVSDG
;
A
#
# COMPACT_ATOMS: atom_id res chain seq x y z
N MET A 1 -9.39 20.09 12.62
CA MET A 1 -8.29 20.86 12.01
C MET A 1 -7.92 20.16 10.71
N THR A 2 -8.29 20.72 9.56
CA THR A 2 -8.08 20.09 8.25
C THR A 2 -6.57 20.13 7.93
N PRO A 3 -5.88 18.99 7.75
CA PRO A 3 -4.46 19.02 7.46
C PRO A 3 -4.25 19.62 6.07
N THR A 4 -3.55 20.75 6.00
CA THR A 4 -3.10 21.36 4.75
C THR A 4 -2.11 20.44 4.05
N ARG A 5 -2.08 20.51 2.71
CA ARG A 5 -1.26 19.70 1.77
C ARG A 5 0.23 19.61 2.15
N SER A 6 0.75 20.47 3.03
CA SER A 6 2.17 20.58 3.40
C SER A 6 2.63 19.66 4.54
N SER A 7 1.78 19.21 5.47
CA SER A 7 2.25 18.48 6.67
C SER A 7 2.34 16.96 6.50
N SER A 8 1.42 16.37 5.74
CA SER A 8 1.35 14.92 5.48
C SER A 8 2.31 14.48 4.39
N THR A 9 2.42 15.26 3.31
CA THR A 9 3.40 15.03 2.22
C THR A 9 4.83 15.10 2.74
N ALA A 10 5.12 16.03 3.66
CA ALA A 10 6.44 16.14 4.29
C ALA A 10 6.80 14.87 5.09
N ARG A 11 5.86 14.36 5.90
CA ARG A 11 6.10 13.16 6.73
C ARG A 11 5.99 11.84 5.97
N GLY A 12 5.30 11.82 4.83
CA GLY A 12 5.08 10.63 4.01
C GLY A 12 3.88 9.78 4.44
N TYR A 13 3.03 10.28 5.35
CA TYR A 13 1.80 9.61 5.78
C TYR A 13 0.71 10.58 6.24
N LEU A 14 -0.53 10.08 6.29
CA LEU A 14 -1.71 10.74 6.84
C LEU A 14 -2.58 9.71 7.59
N ALA A 15 -2.68 9.85 8.92
CA ALA A 15 -3.61 9.07 9.72
C ALA A 15 -5.02 9.67 9.67
N LEU A 16 -6.02 8.79 9.60
CA LEU A 16 -7.45 9.09 9.50
C LEU A 16 -8.18 8.25 10.58
N PRO A 17 -8.21 8.73 11.84
CA PRO A 17 -8.84 8.01 12.94
C PRO A 17 -10.34 7.83 12.71
N GLY A 18 -10.85 6.61 12.89
CA GLY A 18 -12.28 6.31 12.81
C GLY A 18 -12.92 6.68 11.46
N LEU A 19 -12.16 6.53 10.37
CA LEU A 19 -12.62 6.87 9.02
C LEU A 19 -13.82 6.03 8.57
N ILE A 20 -13.77 4.73 8.88
CA ILE A 20 -14.80 3.77 8.52
C ILE A 20 -15.86 3.76 9.63
N ASP A 21 -17.12 3.97 9.26
CA ASP A 21 -18.23 3.91 10.20
C ASP A 21 -18.41 2.49 10.79
N ALA A 22 -19.02 2.42 11.97
CA ALA A 22 -19.12 1.18 12.74
C ALA A 22 -19.82 0.05 11.97
N ASP A 23 -20.88 0.37 11.21
CA ASP A 23 -21.66 -0.62 10.48
C ASP A 23 -20.87 -1.20 9.30
N TYR A 24 -20.20 -0.35 8.52
CA TYR A 24 -19.34 -0.81 7.43
C TYR A 24 -18.13 -1.57 7.96
N ASN A 25 -17.54 -1.10 9.05
CA ASN A 25 -16.40 -1.75 9.71
C ASN A 25 -16.76 -3.16 10.19
N ALA A 26 -17.93 -3.35 10.81
CA ALA A 26 -18.40 -4.66 11.25
C ALA A 26 -18.56 -5.64 10.07
N ARG A 27 -19.06 -5.18 8.93
CA ARG A 27 -19.19 -6.04 7.73
C ARG A 27 -17.83 -6.37 7.12
N LEU A 28 -16.84 -5.46 7.17
CA LEU A 28 -15.47 -5.74 6.73
C LEU A 28 -14.78 -6.78 7.62
N VAL A 29 -15.00 -6.72 8.94
CA VAL A 29 -14.48 -7.73 9.88
C VAL A 29 -15.06 -9.10 9.55
N ALA A 30 -16.37 -9.20 9.34
CA ALA A 30 -17.03 -10.45 8.98
C ALA A 30 -16.49 -11.04 7.66
N GLU A 31 -16.30 -10.22 6.62
CA GLU A 31 -15.71 -10.71 5.36
C GLU A 31 -14.23 -11.10 5.52
N LEU A 32 -13.48 -10.47 6.43
CA LEU A 32 -12.11 -10.89 6.71
C LEU A 32 -12.07 -12.26 7.42
N ASP A 33 -13.01 -12.52 8.33
CA ASP A 33 -13.14 -13.84 8.97
C ASP A 33 -13.51 -14.91 7.93
N GLU A 34 -14.43 -14.60 7.00
CA GLU A 34 -14.77 -15.47 5.88
C GLU A 34 -13.54 -15.75 4.99
N LEU A 35 -12.73 -14.72 4.70
CA LEU A 35 -11.47 -14.88 3.97
C LEU A 35 -10.49 -15.80 4.70
N VAL A 36 -10.39 -15.69 6.03
CA VAL A 36 -9.52 -16.57 6.83
C VAL A 36 -9.98 -18.03 6.70
N ALA A 37 -11.29 -18.28 6.88
CA ALA A 37 -11.85 -19.63 6.75
C ALA A 37 -11.61 -20.24 5.35
N HIS A 38 -11.87 -19.47 4.28
CA HIS A 38 -11.59 -19.93 2.91
C HIS A 38 -10.12 -20.27 2.69
N ARG A 39 -9.18 -19.47 3.24
CA ARG A 39 -7.75 -19.75 3.10
C ARG A 39 -7.33 -21.03 3.82
N GLU A 40 -7.95 -21.36 4.95
CA GLU A 40 -7.74 -22.64 5.65
C GLU A 40 -8.19 -23.83 4.79
N GLU A 41 -9.26 -23.65 4.03
CA GLU A 41 -9.78 -24.61 3.04
C GLU A 41 -9.02 -24.60 1.70
N LYS A 42 -7.95 -23.79 1.59
CA LYS A 42 -7.14 -23.57 0.37
C LYS A 42 -7.93 -22.97 -0.80
N ASP A 43 -9.02 -22.27 -0.50
CA ASP A 43 -9.69 -21.40 -1.45
C ASP A 43 -8.95 -20.06 -1.54
N HIS A 44 -8.40 -19.80 -2.73
CA HIS A 44 -7.62 -18.60 -3.06
C HIS A 44 -8.39 -17.66 -4.00
N ARG A 45 -9.69 -17.50 -3.79
CA ARG A 45 -10.51 -16.49 -4.47
C ARG A 45 -9.96 -15.07 -4.26
N LEU A 46 -10.24 -14.21 -5.23
CA LEU A 46 -9.74 -12.84 -5.27
C LEU A 46 -10.36 -12.01 -4.13
N ILE A 47 -9.56 -11.18 -3.44
CA ILE A 47 -10.10 -10.35 -2.36
C ILE A 47 -11.18 -9.36 -2.88
N VAL A 48 -11.04 -8.89 -4.12
CA VAL A 48 -12.04 -8.03 -4.76
C VAL A 48 -13.40 -8.71 -4.98
N SER A 49 -13.49 -10.04 -4.88
CA SER A 49 -14.78 -10.76 -4.98
C SER A 49 -15.58 -10.74 -3.67
N TYR A 50 -14.97 -10.35 -2.55
CA TYR A 50 -15.69 -10.09 -1.30
C TYR A 50 -16.29 -8.69 -1.40
N LYS A 51 -17.61 -8.56 -1.14
CA LYS A 51 -18.37 -7.37 -1.50
C LYS A 51 -17.87 -6.11 -0.78
N GLN A 52 -17.69 -6.17 0.53
CA GLN A 52 -17.26 -5.03 1.33
C GLN A 52 -15.79 -4.69 1.11
N MET A 53 -14.91 -5.70 1.08
CA MET A 53 -13.47 -5.49 0.81
C MET A 53 -13.23 -4.99 -0.63
N GLY A 54 -14.00 -5.50 -1.61
CA GLY A 54 -14.02 -4.98 -2.97
C GLY A 54 -14.43 -3.51 -3.01
N LEU A 55 -15.56 -3.15 -2.38
CA LEU A 55 -16.04 -1.76 -2.31
C LEU A 55 -15.06 -0.81 -1.60
N LEU A 56 -14.19 -1.35 -0.73
CA LEU A 56 -13.16 -0.58 -0.04
C LEU A 56 -12.08 -0.07 -1.02
N THR A 57 -11.81 -0.82 -2.10
CA THR A 57 -10.86 -0.39 -3.14
C THR A 57 -11.30 0.87 -3.87
N SER A 58 -12.60 1.19 -3.85
CA SER A 58 -13.18 2.40 -4.43
C SER A 58 -13.92 3.25 -3.39
N HIS A 59 -13.46 3.23 -2.13
CA HIS A 59 -14.07 3.95 -1.02
C HIS A 59 -14.04 5.48 -1.23
N PRO A 60 -15.19 6.17 -1.44
CA PRO A 60 -15.21 7.57 -1.88
C PRO A 60 -14.41 8.54 -0.99
N PRO A 61 -14.49 8.48 0.36
CA PRO A 61 -13.68 9.33 1.22
C PRO A 61 -12.15 9.20 0.99
N ILE A 62 -11.68 8.03 0.58
CA ILE A 62 -10.25 7.80 0.25
C ILE A 62 -9.97 8.30 -1.16
N ILE A 63 -10.80 7.94 -2.14
CA ILE A 63 -10.63 8.37 -3.54
C ILE A 63 -10.53 9.89 -3.65
N GLU A 64 -11.38 10.65 -2.95
CA GLU A 64 -11.32 12.12 -2.98
C GLU A 64 -10.01 12.68 -2.39
N ARG A 65 -9.45 12.03 -1.37
CA ARG A 65 -8.13 12.39 -0.83
C ARG A 65 -7.01 12.04 -1.81
N LEU A 66 -7.09 10.90 -2.46
CA LEU A 66 -6.11 10.46 -3.46
C LEU A 66 -6.12 11.36 -4.69
N LYS A 67 -7.29 11.85 -5.13
CA LYS A 67 -7.38 12.84 -6.23
C LYS A 67 -6.58 14.11 -5.94
N ILE A 68 -6.55 14.58 -4.70
CA ILE A 68 -5.75 15.76 -4.29
C ILE A 68 -4.24 15.47 -4.35
N LEU A 69 -3.84 14.22 -4.08
CA LEU A 69 -2.44 13.79 -4.04
C LEU A 69 -1.89 13.44 -5.43
N MET A 70 -2.65 12.66 -6.21
CA MET A 70 -2.17 11.97 -7.42
C MET A 70 -2.80 12.53 -8.71
N GLY A 71 -3.77 13.44 -8.57
CA GLY A 71 -4.55 13.96 -9.70
C GLY A 71 -5.83 13.16 -9.96
N PRO A 72 -6.61 13.53 -10.98
CA PRO A 72 -7.95 12.99 -11.21
C PRO A 72 -7.99 11.52 -11.64
N ARG A 73 -6.84 10.93 -12.03
CA ARG A 73 -6.71 9.54 -12.47
C ARG A 73 -5.52 8.88 -11.79
N PHE A 74 -5.69 7.62 -11.40
CA PHE A 74 -4.70 6.72 -10.80
C PHE A 74 -5.26 5.29 -10.83
N ALA A 75 -4.40 4.27 -10.79
CA ALA A 75 -4.86 2.88 -10.82
C ALA A 75 -4.75 2.22 -9.43
N MET A 76 -5.68 1.34 -9.09
CA MET A 76 -5.54 0.39 -8.00
C MET A 76 -4.53 -0.68 -8.44
N HIS A 77 -3.49 -0.87 -7.64
CA HIS A 77 -2.41 -1.80 -7.96
C HIS A 77 -2.66 -3.18 -7.35
N HIS A 78 -3.06 -3.24 -6.08
CA HIS A 78 -3.48 -4.48 -5.42
C HIS A 78 -4.24 -4.21 -4.12
N ILE A 79 -4.83 -5.27 -3.58
CA ILE A 79 -5.39 -5.33 -2.23
C ILE A 79 -4.82 -6.55 -1.50
N HIS A 80 -4.43 -6.37 -0.23
CA HIS A 80 -4.07 -7.45 0.68
C HIS A 80 -4.92 -7.36 1.95
N SER A 81 -5.14 -8.51 2.59
CA SER A 81 -5.86 -8.56 3.86
C SER A 81 -5.36 -9.69 4.73
N ALA A 82 -5.27 -9.43 6.04
CA ALA A 82 -4.71 -10.36 7.01
C ALA A 82 -5.29 -10.13 8.41
N ARG A 83 -5.55 -11.24 9.10
CA ARG A 83 -5.80 -11.31 10.54
C ARG A 83 -4.50 -11.70 11.23
N HIS A 84 -4.11 -10.96 12.26
CA HIS A 84 -2.87 -11.23 13.00
C HIS A 84 -3.20 -11.58 14.45
N GLU A 85 -2.65 -12.69 14.93
CA GLU A 85 -2.80 -13.12 16.32
C GLU A 85 -1.63 -12.64 17.18
N ALA A 86 -1.78 -12.84 18.48
CA ALA A 86 -0.69 -12.87 19.44
C ALA A 86 0.47 -13.75 18.93
N GLY A 87 1.70 -13.22 18.98
CA GLY A 87 2.89 -13.97 18.57
C GLY A 87 3.10 -14.07 17.05
N ASN A 88 2.24 -13.50 16.20
CA ASN A 88 2.52 -13.40 14.77
C ASN A 88 3.89 -12.76 14.53
N LYS A 89 4.66 -13.34 13.59
CA LYS A 89 6.01 -12.86 13.26
C LYS A 89 5.98 -11.39 12.83
N GLY A 90 7.04 -10.65 13.16
CA GLY A 90 7.22 -9.30 12.63
C GLY A 90 7.44 -9.27 11.11
N VAL A 91 7.33 -8.07 10.55
CA VAL A 91 7.76 -7.75 9.18
C VAL A 91 8.87 -6.73 9.30
N ASN A 92 10.03 -7.05 8.73
CA ASN A 92 11.22 -6.18 8.81
C ASN A 92 10.95 -4.82 8.17
N TRP A 93 11.82 -3.84 8.45
CA TRP A 93 11.81 -2.56 7.73
C TRP A 93 11.87 -2.77 6.22
N HIS A 94 10.84 -2.30 5.54
CA HIS A 94 10.66 -2.40 4.10
C HIS A 94 9.85 -1.19 3.60
N GLN A 95 9.64 -1.17 2.29
CA GLN A 95 8.83 -0.21 1.58
C GLN A 95 8.24 -0.92 0.38
N ASP A 96 7.09 -0.43 -0.08
CA ASP A 96 6.26 -1.09 -1.09
C ASP A 96 6.22 -0.30 -2.41
N TYR A 97 7.16 0.62 -2.62
CA TYR A 97 7.22 1.38 -3.86
C TYR A 97 7.68 0.46 -4.98
N GLU A 98 6.91 0.39 -6.06
CA GLU A 98 7.16 -0.56 -7.14
C GLU A 98 7.82 0.06 -8.38
N GLN A 99 8.16 1.35 -8.39
CA GLN A 99 8.86 1.95 -9.54
C GLN A 99 10.08 1.09 -9.94
N TYR A 100 10.19 0.74 -11.20
CA TYR A 100 11.28 -0.11 -11.68
C TYR A 100 12.07 0.54 -12.82
N PRO A 101 13.38 0.77 -12.65
CA PRO A 101 14.12 0.73 -11.38
C PRO A 101 13.75 1.89 -10.45
N GLN A 102 13.94 1.72 -9.15
CA GLN A 102 13.83 2.81 -8.19
C GLN A 102 15.07 3.70 -8.21
N THR A 103 15.07 4.73 -9.06
CA THR A 103 16.19 5.67 -9.19
C THR A 103 15.87 7.07 -8.65
N ASN A 104 14.59 7.38 -8.45
CA ASN A 104 14.11 8.66 -7.96
C ASN A 104 12.76 8.50 -7.22
N ARG A 105 12.11 9.63 -6.93
CA ARG A 105 10.79 9.72 -6.27
C ARG A 105 9.86 10.65 -7.04
N SER A 106 9.99 10.66 -8.36
CA SER A 106 9.24 11.57 -9.25
C SER A 106 7.78 11.17 -9.44
N HIS A 107 7.40 9.96 -9.01
CA HIS A 107 6.06 9.42 -9.15
C HIS A 107 5.49 9.01 -7.80
N ILE A 108 4.18 9.10 -7.68
CA ILE A 108 3.47 8.83 -6.44
C ILE A 108 2.85 7.44 -6.52
N MET A 109 3.08 6.66 -5.49
CA MET A 109 2.35 5.44 -5.19
C MET A 109 2.05 5.47 -3.69
N VAL A 110 0.85 5.05 -3.31
CA VAL A 110 0.40 5.09 -1.93
C VAL A 110 -0.25 3.77 -1.54
N HIS A 111 -0.08 3.40 -0.27
CA HIS A 111 -0.86 2.35 0.37
C HIS A 111 -1.83 2.98 1.37
N VAL A 112 -3.01 2.38 1.48
CA VAL A 112 -4.01 2.75 2.48
C VAL A 112 -4.18 1.58 3.43
N PHE A 113 -3.63 1.74 4.62
CA PHE A 113 -3.62 0.77 5.69
C PHE A 113 -4.86 0.94 6.57
N TYR A 114 -5.82 0.03 6.47
CA TYR A 114 -7.03 0.01 7.29
C TYR A 114 -6.86 -0.91 8.50
N TYR A 115 -7.20 -0.38 9.68
CA TYR A 115 -7.14 -1.05 10.97
C TYR A 115 -8.56 -1.20 11.49
N LEU A 116 -9.22 -2.33 11.18
CA LEU A 116 -10.66 -2.45 11.39
C LEU A 116 -11.01 -2.40 12.88
N ASN A 117 -10.25 -3.09 13.72
CA ASN A 117 -10.40 -3.02 15.18
C ASN A 117 -9.44 -2.01 15.84
N GLY A 118 -8.80 -1.15 15.06
CA GLY A 118 -7.86 -0.14 15.56
C GLY A 118 -6.47 -0.69 15.85
N LEU A 119 -5.70 0.07 16.63
CA LEU A 119 -4.40 -0.30 17.19
C LEU A 119 -4.40 0.05 18.67
N SER A 120 -3.85 -0.84 19.49
CA SER A 120 -3.83 -0.72 20.95
C SER A 120 -2.46 -1.02 21.57
N GLY A 121 -1.44 -1.24 20.74
CA GLY A 121 -0.12 -1.59 21.22
C GLY A 121 0.05 -3.07 21.57
N THR A 122 -0.97 -3.90 21.38
CA THR A 122 -0.91 -5.32 21.79
C THR A 122 -0.53 -6.26 20.65
N VAL A 123 -1.04 -6.03 19.43
CA VAL A 123 -0.78 -6.87 18.26
C VAL A 123 -0.49 -6.03 17.02
N GLY A 124 0.71 -6.21 16.48
CA GLY A 124 1.02 -5.82 15.11
C GLY A 124 0.93 -4.31 14.83
N ASP A 125 1.41 -3.45 15.71
CA ASP A 125 1.50 -2.01 15.44
C ASP A 125 2.25 -1.67 14.15
N LEU A 126 1.97 -0.48 13.63
CA LEU A 126 2.71 0.08 12.51
C LEU A 126 3.88 0.91 13.03
N LEU A 127 5.09 0.46 12.71
CA LEU A 127 6.28 1.31 12.80
C LEU A 127 6.39 2.08 11.49
N ALA A 128 6.68 3.38 11.56
CA ALA A 128 6.94 4.19 10.38
C ALA A 128 8.15 5.09 10.61
N LEU A 129 8.94 5.31 9.57
CA LEU A 129 10.07 6.25 9.60
C LEU A 129 9.70 7.49 8.79
N PRO A 130 9.26 8.60 9.42
CA PRO A 130 8.87 9.82 8.72
C PRO A 130 9.94 10.29 7.74
N ARG A 131 9.50 10.88 6.63
CA ARG A 131 10.37 11.50 5.61
C ARG A 131 11.26 10.51 4.83
N SER A 132 11.27 9.22 5.19
CA SER A 132 12.05 8.18 4.51
C SER A 132 11.67 7.96 3.05
N GLN A 133 10.45 8.35 2.64
CA GLN A 133 10.02 8.30 1.25
C GLN A 133 10.90 9.13 0.31
N ASN A 134 11.66 10.10 0.83
CA ASN A 134 12.58 10.92 0.05
C ASN A 134 13.94 10.24 -0.19
N LEU A 135 14.19 9.09 0.44
CA LEU A 135 15.43 8.34 0.29
C LEU A 135 15.26 7.26 -0.79
N VAL A 136 16.30 7.08 -1.60
CA VAL A 136 16.39 6.00 -2.58
C VAL A 136 17.36 4.95 -2.06
N VAL A 137 16.81 3.82 -1.60
CA VAL A 137 17.56 2.61 -1.26
C VAL A 137 16.88 1.44 -1.97
N PRO A 138 17.63 0.53 -2.59
CA PRO A 138 17.06 -0.66 -3.22
C PRO A 138 16.17 -1.47 -2.26
N ASN A 139 15.09 -2.06 -2.79
CA ASN A 139 14.21 -2.94 -2.02
C ASN A 139 15.00 -4.03 -1.30
N GLY A 140 14.63 -4.28 -0.04
CA GLY A 140 15.31 -5.22 0.85
C GLY A 140 16.54 -4.68 1.58
N GLY A 141 17.09 -3.51 1.19
CA GLY A 141 18.28 -2.94 1.85
C GLY A 141 18.10 -2.69 3.35
N MET A 142 16.86 -2.45 3.77
CA MET A 142 16.51 -2.19 5.17
C MET A 142 16.17 -3.41 6.00
N GLY A 143 16.06 -4.57 5.38
CA GLY A 143 15.82 -5.81 6.09
C GLY A 143 16.89 -6.11 7.15
N LEU A 144 18.10 -5.54 6.99
CA LEU A 144 19.23 -5.66 7.93
C LEU A 144 18.90 -5.17 9.35
N PHE A 145 17.97 -4.23 9.51
CA PHE A 145 17.57 -3.69 10.81
C PHE A 145 16.45 -4.49 11.48
N GLY A 146 15.95 -5.54 10.82
CA GLY A 146 14.86 -6.36 11.33
C GLY A 146 13.65 -5.49 11.68
N THR A 147 13.21 -5.59 12.93
CA THR A 147 12.06 -4.83 13.49
C THR A 147 12.46 -3.88 14.63
N GLN A 148 13.76 -3.59 14.75
CA GLN A 148 14.29 -2.70 15.80
C GLN A 148 13.80 -1.25 15.60
N ASP A 149 13.75 -0.46 16.67
CA ASP A 149 13.55 0.98 16.53
C ASP A 149 14.68 1.60 15.72
N LEU A 150 14.33 2.51 14.81
CA LEU A 150 15.28 3.34 14.09
C LEU A 150 15.24 4.75 14.66
N PRO A 151 16.36 5.50 14.66
CA PRO A 151 16.33 6.90 15.11
C PRO A 151 15.28 7.71 14.35
N GLY A 152 14.33 8.30 15.09
CA GLY A 152 13.23 9.07 14.53
C GLY A 152 12.05 8.25 14.01
N SER A 153 12.04 6.92 14.16
CA SER A 153 10.84 6.13 13.91
C SER A 153 9.74 6.46 14.90
N LEU A 154 8.50 6.37 14.43
CA LEU A 154 7.30 6.47 15.25
C LEU A 154 6.56 5.14 15.25
N VAL A 155 5.69 4.96 16.24
CA VAL A 155 4.79 3.81 16.34
C VAL A 155 3.36 4.32 16.34
N PHE A 156 2.51 3.74 15.51
CA PHE A 156 1.07 3.83 15.67
C PHE A 156 0.63 2.64 16.50
N ASP A 157 0.33 2.88 17.77
CA ASP A 157 -0.12 1.89 18.75
C ASP A 157 -1.42 2.30 19.45
N ASP A 158 -1.96 3.47 19.12
CA ASP A 158 -3.25 3.96 19.62
C ASP A 158 -4.06 4.58 18.47
N LEU A 159 -4.92 3.75 17.86
CA LEU A 159 -5.87 4.18 16.83
C LEU A 159 -7.23 3.56 17.14
N PRO A 160 -8.33 4.34 17.06
CA PRO A 160 -9.67 3.78 17.26
C PRO A 160 -10.03 2.80 16.12
N PRO A 161 -11.02 1.91 16.34
CA PRO A 161 -11.58 1.06 15.29
C PRO A 161 -11.99 1.84 14.03
N GLY A 162 -11.87 1.20 12.86
CA GLY A 162 -12.17 1.81 11.56
C GLY A 162 -11.16 2.88 11.11
N SER A 163 -9.99 2.96 11.75
CA SER A 163 -8.94 3.91 11.34
C SER A 163 -8.25 3.49 10.05
N ALA A 164 -7.79 4.48 9.28
CA ALA A 164 -6.93 4.26 8.13
C ALA A 164 -5.66 5.10 8.22
N VAL A 165 -4.56 4.64 7.63
CA VAL A 165 -3.33 5.41 7.45
C VAL A 165 -2.96 5.36 5.98
N ILE A 166 -3.00 6.51 5.31
CA ILE A 166 -2.47 6.64 3.95
C ILE A 166 -0.96 6.83 4.09
N VAL A 167 -0.16 5.97 3.47
CA VAL A 167 1.30 6.07 3.43
C VAL A 167 1.77 6.23 2.00
N HIS A 168 2.79 7.04 1.75
CA HIS A 168 3.54 6.95 0.51
C HIS A 168 4.21 5.57 0.48
N SER A 169 4.10 4.80 -0.60
CA SER A 169 4.65 3.44 -0.66
C SER A 169 6.17 3.38 -0.48
N ALA A 170 6.90 4.48 -0.69
CA ALA A 170 8.33 4.59 -0.40
C ALA A 170 8.63 4.92 1.07
N LEU A 171 7.62 5.18 1.90
CA LEU A 171 7.79 5.35 3.34
C LEU A 171 8.17 4.01 3.95
N TRP A 172 9.27 4.03 4.68
CA TRP A 172 9.72 2.84 5.36
C TRP A 172 8.87 2.56 6.56
N HIS A 173 8.46 1.31 6.65
CA HIS A 173 7.60 0.84 7.71
C HIS A 173 7.92 -0.61 8.05
N ALA A 174 7.47 -1.02 9.22
CA ALA A 174 7.70 -2.35 9.77
C ALA A 174 6.55 -2.72 10.70
N ARG A 175 6.53 -4.00 11.09
CA ARG A 175 5.63 -4.52 12.13
C ARG A 175 6.44 -5.35 13.11
N ARG A 176 6.30 -5.09 14.41
CA ARG A 176 6.93 -5.92 15.45
C ARG A 176 6.12 -7.18 15.74
N PRO A 177 6.78 -8.30 16.08
CA PRO A 177 6.09 -9.35 16.82
C PRO A 177 5.72 -8.79 18.20
N LYS A 178 4.52 -9.08 18.68
CA LYS A 178 4.08 -8.73 20.03
C LYS A 178 3.39 -9.93 20.68
N PRO A 179 3.50 -10.10 22.00
CA PRO A 179 2.90 -11.22 22.71
C PRO A 179 1.36 -11.19 22.73
N GLY A 180 0.74 -10.10 22.28
CA GLY A 180 -0.72 -9.93 22.29
C GLY A 180 -1.26 -9.31 23.58
N GLY A 181 -2.59 -9.33 23.69
CA GLY A 181 -3.37 -8.91 24.85
C GLY A 181 -4.84 -9.30 24.64
N GLU A 182 -5.51 -9.75 25.71
CA GLU A 182 -6.95 -10.06 25.82
C GLU A 182 -7.62 -10.73 24.59
N ASP A 183 -6.97 -11.70 23.94
CA ASP A 183 -7.50 -12.40 22.75
C ASP A 183 -7.99 -11.46 21.63
N GLN A 184 -7.36 -10.29 21.49
CA GLN A 184 -7.69 -9.30 20.46
C GLN A 184 -6.77 -9.45 19.24
N PRO A 185 -7.19 -10.14 18.16
CA PRO A 185 -6.43 -10.16 16.90
C PRO A 185 -6.39 -8.77 16.26
N ARG A 186 -5.45 -8.49 15.36
CA ARG A 186 -5.46 -7.29 14.50
C ARG A 186 -6.05 -7.62 13.13
N TYR A 187 -7.13 -6.92 12.77
CA TYR A 187 -7.75 -6.97 11.44
C TYR A 187 -7.16 -5.89 10.53
N PHE A 188 -6.50 -6.30 9.46
CA PHE A 188 -5.76 -5.40 8.58
C PHE A 188 -6.14 -5.59 7.11
N ILE A 189 -6.35 -4.47 6.41
CA ILE A 189 -6.49 -4.43 4.95
C ILE A 189 -5.53 -3.36 4.41
N ASP A 190 -4.84 -3.67 3.32
CA ASP A 190 -3.97 -2.77 2.57
C ASP A 190 -4.51 -2.64 1.15
N VAL A 191 -4.74 -1.41 0.68
CA VAL A 191 -5.05 -1.13 -0.71
C VAL A 191 -4.02 -0.17 -1.30
N SER A 192 -3.46 -0.57 -2.43
CA SER A 192 -2.39 0.13 -3.12
C SER A 192 -2.89 0.88 -4.34
N TYR A 193 -2.37 2.09 -4.57
CA TYR A 193 -2.70 2.93 -5.72
C TYR A 193 -1.45 3.55 -6.35
N CYS A 194 -1.44 3.60 -7.68
CA CYS A 194 -0.34 4.07 -8.51
C CYS A 194 -0.74 5.29 -9.35
N GLN A 195 0.14 6.29 -9.45
CA GLN A 195 -0.13 7.50 -10.23
C GLN A 195 -0.29 7.18 -11.72
N HIS A 196 -1.28 7.82 -12.35
CA HIS A 196 -1.51 7.72 -13.78
C HIS A 196 -0.42 8.37 -14.64
N GLY A 197 -0.22 7.84 -15.84
CA GLY A 197 0.78 8.34 -16.81
C GLY A 197 2.18 7.79 -16.59
N VAL A 198 2.31 6.77 -15.74
CA VAL A 198 3.55 6.05 -15.45
C VAL A 198 3.26 4.56 -15.62
N LEU A 199 4.20 3.83 -16.21
CA LEU A 199 4.12 2.36 -16.27
C LEU A 199 4.66 1.76 -14.98
N TRP A 200 3.85 0.95 -14.32
CA TRP A 200 4.16 0.29 -13.06
C TRP A 200 4.32 -1.23 -13.27
N PRO A 201 5.21 -1.91 -12.54
CA PRO A 201 5.17 -3.37 -12.51
C PRO A 201 3.78 -3.87 -12.13
N ALA A 202 3.29 -4.88 -12.84
CA ALA A 202 2.02 -5.52 -12.55
C ALA A 202 2.10 -6.33 -11.25
N TYR A 203 1.05 -6.24 -10.45
CA TYR A 203 0.76 -7.27 -9.46
C TYR A 203 0.33 -8.57 -10.15
N GLY A 204 0.54 -9.71 -9.49
CA GLY A 204 0.13 -10.99 -10.04
C GLY A 204 -1.38 -11.03 -10.34
N ARG A 205 -1.76 -11.48 -11.54
CA ARG A 205 -3.16 -11.59 -12.00
C ARG A 205 -3.90 -10.24 -12.05
N VAL A 206 -3.21 -9.12 -12.28
CA VAL A 206 -3.84 -7.78 -12.31
C VAL A 206 -5.02 -7.70 -13.29
N ASP A 207 -4.93 -8.33 -14.46
CA ASP A 207 -6.02 -8.34 -15.46
C ASP A 207 -7.28 -9.03 -14.93
N GLU A 208 -7.11 -10.16 -14.25
CA GLU A 208 -8.21 -10.92 -13.65
C GLU A 208 -8.83 -10.17 -12.48
N ILE A 209 -8.01 -9.55 -11.65
CA ILE A 209 -8.45 -8.73 -10.50
C ILE A 209 -9.28 -7.54 -11.00
N ASN A 210 -8.79 -6.81 -11.99
CA ASN A 210 -9.46 -5.64 -12.53
C ASN A 210 -10.76 -6.00 -13.26
N ALA A 211 -10.76 -7.08 -14.04
CA ALA A 211 -11.97 -7.59 -14.68
C ALA A 211 -13.03 -8.01 -13.66
N ALA A 212 -12.64 -8.73 -12.60
CA ALA A 212 -13.54 -9.13 -11.53
C ALA A 212 -14.10 -7.91 -10.77
N ALA A 213 -13.28 -6.89 -10.53
CA ALA A 213 -13.69 -5.67 -9.87
C ALA A 213 -14.74 -4.89 -10.68
N LEU A 214 -14.52 -4.72 -11.99
CA LEU A 214 -15.48 -4.06 -12.88
C LEU A 214 -16.78 -4.86 -12.98
N ALA A 215 -16.70 -6.18 -13.14
CA ALA A 215 -17.87 -7.06 -13.20
C ALA A 215 -18.71 -7.01 -11.91
N ALA A 216 -18.07 -6.83 -10.76
CA ALA A 216 -18.73 -6.66 -9.46
C ALA A 216 -19.26 -5.23 -9.21
N GLY A 217 -19.13 -4.31 -10.18
CA GLY A 217 -19.62 -2.94 -10.07
C GLY A 217 -18.79 -2.06 -9.12
N LEU A 218 -17.54 -2.44 -8.82
CA LEU A 218 -16.68 -1.69 -7.90
C LEU A 218 -16.27 -0.33 -8.46
N GLY A 219 -16.39 -0.13 -9.78
CA GLY A 219 -16.24 1.16 -10.46
C GLY A 219 -17.35 2.19 -10.16
N ARG A 220 -18.42 1.80 -9.43
CA ARG A 220 -19.52 2.68 -9.02
C ARG A 220 -20.13 3.47 -10.18
N ASP A 221 -20.82 2.73 -11.06
CA ASP A 221 -21.49 3.28 -12.25
C ASP A 221 -20.55 4.07 -13.17
N GLY A 222 -19.31 3.59 -13.32
CA GLY A 222 -18.30 4.21 -14.18
C GLY A 222 -17.49 5.32 -13.53
N ALA A 223 -17.91 5.84 -12.36
CA ALA A 223 -17.24 6.97 -11.72
C ALA A 223 -15.77 6.69 -11.37
N TYR A 224 -15.46 5.43 -11.06
CA TYR A 224 -14.15 4.95 -10.60
C TYR A 224 -13.59 3.80 -11.45
N ASP A 225 -14.09 3.57 -12.67
CA ASP A 225 -13.55 2.54 -13.58
C ASP A 225 -12.06 2.73 -13.85
N PHE A 226 -11.57 3.97 -13.81
CA PHE A 226 -10.17 4.32 -13.99
C PHE A 226 -9.23 3.66 -12.95
N LEU A 227 -9.76 3.19 -11.82
CA LEU A 227 -8.99 2.43 -10.82
C LEU A 227 -8.57 1.07 -11.36
N TYR A 228 -9.31 0.50 -12.30
CA TYR A 228 -9.10 -0.87 -12.79
C TYR A 228 -8.52 -0.88 -14.21
N ASP A 229 -7.77 0.17 -14.56
CA ASP A 229 -7.09 0.36 -15.82
C ASP A 229 -5.79 -0.48 -15.88
N THR A 230 -5.82 -1.59 -16.61
CA THR A 230 -4.71 -2.54 -16.73
C THR A 230 -3.56 -2.00 -17.59
N ASP A 231 -3.81 -1.02 -18.45
CA ASP A 231 -2.82 -0.52 -19.43
C ASP A 231 -1.66 0.24 -18.74
N GLN A 232 -1.81 0.53 -17.44
CA GLN A 232 -0.77 1.15 -16.64
C GLN A 232 0.26 0.17 -16.10
N PHE A 233 0.05 -1.13 -16.33
CA PHE A 233 0.90 -2.17 -15.78
C PHE A 233 1.67 -2.92 -16.85
N PHE A 234 2.88 -3.36 -16.51
CA PHE A 234 3.70 -4.24 -17.35
C PHE A 234 4.22 -5.43 -16.55
N ASN A 235 4.43 -6.56 -17.22
CA ASN A 235 5.04 -7.71 -16.59
C ASN A 235 6.56 -7.48 -16.42
N ARG A 236 6.97 -7.15 -15.21
CA ARG A 236 8.39 -6.90 -14.90
C ARG A 236 9.30 -8.07 -15.23
N ARG A 237 8.84 -9.32 -15.05
CA ARG A 237 9.67 -10.51 -15.30
C ARG A 237 10.11 -10.61 -16.76
N GLU A 238 9.29 -10.12 -17.68
CA GLU A 238 9.57 -10.16 -19.12
C GLU A 238 10.68 -9.18 -19.53
N ILE A 239 10.89 -8.11 -18.74
CA ILE A 239 11.91 -7.10 -19.05
C ILE A 239 13.13 -7.16 -18.13
N ASP A 240 13.12 -8.01 -17.10
CA ASP A 240 14.14 -8.05 -16.05
C ASP A 240 15.53 -8.42 -16.60
N GLU A 241 15.61 -9.38 -17.52
CA GLU A 241 16.88 -9.77 -18.16
C GLU A 241 17.42 -8.65 -19.05
N ALA A 242 16.60 -8.11 -19.94
CA ALA A 242 16.96 -6.99 -20.80
C ALA A 242 17.36 -5.74 -19.99
N PHE A 243 16.69 -5.50 -18.85
CA PHE A 243 17.07 -4.44 -17.93
C PHE A 243 18.46 -4.66 -17.34
N LYS A 244 18.77 -5.86 -16.81
CA LYS A 244 20.10 -6.17 -16.25
C LYS A 244 21.22 -6.06 -17.28
N GLU A 245 20.94 -6.37 -18.54
CA GLU A 245 21.91 -6.21 -19.62
C GLU A 245 22.21 -4.74 -19.92
N ARG A 246 21.18 -3.89 -19.93
CA ARG A 246 21.29 -2.46 -20.27
C ARG A 246 21.73 -1.59 -19.09
N ASN A 247 21.31 -1.93 -17.87
CA ASN A 247 21.60 -1.16 -16.65
C ASN A 247 22.99 -1.50 -16.10
N LYS A 248 24.03 -1.18 -16.89
CA LYS A 248 25.43 -1.39 -16.54
C LYS A 248 26.22 -0.10 -16.64
N GLY A 249 27.17 0.08 -15.71
CA GLY A 249 28.08 1.22 -15.69
C GLY A 249 27.42 2.51 -15.18
N SER A 250 28.09 3.64 -15.42
CA SER A 250 27.64 4.95 -14.96
C SER A 250 26.70 5.59 -15.96
N ILE A 251 25.52 6.04 -15.49
CA ILE A 251 24.57 6.80 -16.31
C ILE A 251 25.21 8.09 -16.86
N ALA A 252 26.19 8.67 -16.17
CA ALA A 252 26.90 9.86 -16.64
C ALA A 252 27.62 9.64 -17.98
N LEU A 253 28.09 8.42 -18.25
CA LEU A 253 28.70 8.08 -19.54
C LEU A 253 27.68 8.00 -20.66
N GLN A 254 26.41 7.70 -20.33
CA GLN A 254 25.29 7.65 -21.26
C GLN A 254 24.72 9.05 -21.55
N MET A 255 25.01 10.04 -20.69
CA MET A 255 24.56 11.43 -20.83
C MET A 255 25.57 12.34 -21.57
N LYS A 256 26.74 11.81 -21.97
CA LYS A 256 27.73 12.56 -22.76
C LYS A 256 27.13 12.95 -24.11
N GLY A 257 26.99 14.26 -24.37
CA GLY A 257 26.31 14.82 -25.53
C GLY A 257 24.96 15.52 -25.25
N VAL A 258 24.41 15.36 -24.04
CA VAL A 258 23.21 16.11 -23.57
C VAL A 258 23.61 17.38 -22.81
N VAL A 259 24.78 17.35 -22.16
CA VAL A 259 25.41 18.54 -21.60
C VAL A 259 26.31 19.10 -22.70
N SER A 260 25.91 20.22 -23.31
CA SER A 260 26.82 21.03 -24.12
C SER A 260 28.00 21.43 -23.24
N ASP A 261 29.22 21.22 -23.72
CA ASP A 261 30.44 21.67 -23.05
C ASP A 261 30.27 23.13 -22.63
N GLY A 262 30.11 23.34 -21.32
CA GLY A 262 30.11 24.65 -20.68
C GLY A 262 31.52 25.00 -20.24
#